data_AF-A0A0B3AF51-F1
#
_entry.id   AF-A0A0B3AF51-F1
#
_cell.length_a   1.000
_cell.length_b   1.000
_cell.length_c   1.000
_cell.angle_alpha   90.00
_cell.angle_beta   90.00
_cell.angle_gamma   90.00
#
_symmetry.space_group_name_H-M   'P 1'
#
loop_
_entity.id
_entity.type
_entity.pdbx_description
1 polymer ?
#
loop_
_entity_poly.entity_id
_entity_poly.type
_entity_poly.pdbx_seq_one_letter_code
_entity_poly.pdbx_strand_id
1 'polypeptide(L)'
;MNIFVRTKKKKGNIAVMPYVILTTVFILVWSIYIANFNLKAKESKEVEACRFSVFRNSELRAEILAKKFIGLEIPSSEIAAIECPKRKLLIDTKMTSAYEDKEFGAKDHIAEAMRLCWYQWGRGKLSPFDESFFDSKNKFCAVCYDVKFDDSFSRKYAKLDNFLNFLAQYNVPDGGTRYINYLTNSNHTWEITQEMKLQFIDSIDTSKDYAILYTIDKPGTIVQSMTGAGGAAVGTYAGCKFGGLLTPFLGPLGVVIGCGGGFVIGGYYGYAIGETSLVGDSKVMLLQSSVLREHGCDVLYQ
;
A
#
# COMPACT_ATOMS: atom_id res chain seq x y z
N MET A 1 69.18 -47.41 -42.84
CA MET A 1 68.76 -47.38 -41.42
C MET A 1 67.54 -46.47 -41.34
N ASN A 2 66.33 -47.05 -41.40
CA ASN A 2 65.08 -46.29 -41.51
C ASN A 2 64.57 -45.91 -40.12
N ILE A 3 64.57 -44.62 -39.82
CA ILE A 3 64.09 -44.05 -38.55
C ILE A 3 62.57 -43.94 -38.64
N PHE A 4 61.88 -44.91 -38.04
CA PHE A 4 60.43 -44.92 -37.94
C PHE A 4 59.99 -44.00 -36.79
N VAL A 5 59.61 -42.76 -37.10
CA VAL A 5 59.09 -41.80 -36.12
C VAL A 5 57.65 -42.19 -35.76
N ARG A 6 57.47 -42.89 -34.63
CA ARG A 6 56.13 -43.14 -34.04
C ARG A 6 55.57 -41.85 -33.47
N THR A 7 54.73 -41.14 -34.22
CA THR A 7 53.90 -40.05 -33.67
C THR A 7 52.85 -40.63 -32.71
N LYS A 8 53.01 -40.40 -31.40
CA LYS A 8 51.99 -40.74 -30.40
C LYS A 8 50.73 -39.91 -30.68
N LYS A 9 49.65 -40.54 -31.15
CA LYS A 9 48.31 -39.94 -31.19
C LYS A 9 47.90 -39.56 -29.76
N LYS A 10 47.96 -38.26 -29.42
CA LYS A 10 47.29 -37.73 -28.22
C LYS A 10 45.80 -38.00 -28.40
N LYS A 11 45.21 -38.89 -27.58
CA LYS A 11 43.75 -38.98 -27.45
C LYS A 11 43.28 -37.61 -26.97
N GLY A 12 42.70 -36.82 -27.87
CA GLY A 12 42.14 -35.51 -27.54
C GLY A 12 41.06 -35.70 -26.49
N ASN A 13 41.16 -34.95 -25.39
CA ASN A 13 40.15 -34.89 -24.34
C ASN A 13 38.88 -34.18 -24.86
N ILE A 14 38.18 -34.80 -25.80
CA ILE A 14 36.91 -34.31 -26.37
C ILE A 14 35.84 -34.19 -25.26
N ALA A 15 36.01 -34.93 -24.16
CA ALA A 15 35.14 -34.86 -22.99
C ALA A 15 35.17 -33.53 -22.23
N VAL A 16 36.16 -32.63 -22.43
CA VAL A 16 36.28 -31.39 -21.64
C VAL A 16 35.43 -30.24 -22.20
N MET A 17 35.26 -30.19 -23.53
CA MET A 17 34.50 -29.14 -24.21
C MET A 17 33.03 -28.98 -23.73
N PRO A 18 32.23 -30.05 -23.53
CA PRO A 18 30.85 -29.89 -23.08
C PRO A 18 30.74 -29.31 -21.65
N TYR A 19 31.68 -29.65 -20.75
CA TYR A 19 31.66 -29.10 -19.39
C TYR A 19 31.94 -27.60 -19.40
N VAL A 20 32.87 -27.12 -20.23
CA VAL A 20 33.19 -25.68 -20.35
C VAL A 20 31.97 -24.90 -20.86
N ILE A 21 31.24 -25.45 -21.82
CA ILE A 21 30.02 -24.81 -22.35
C ILE A 21 28.94 -24.76 -21.26
N LEU A 22 28.71 -25.88 -20.55
CA LEU A 22 27.67 -25.96 -19.53
C LEU A 22 27.94 -25.05 -18.33
N THR A 23 29.20 -24.97 -17.87
CA THR A 23 29.58 -24.05 -16.79
C THR A 23 29.44 -22.60 -17.21
N THR A 24 29.79 -22.26 -18.45
CA THR A 24 29.62 -20.90 -18.98
C THR A 24 28.15 -20.50 -19.03
N VAL A 25 27.26 -21.37 -19.52
CA VAL A 25 25.81 -21.13 -19.53
C VAL A 25 25.27 -20.97 -18.10
N PHE A 26 25.70 -21.83 -17.16
CA PHE A 26 25.28 -21.74 -15.76
C PHE A 26 25.69 -20.40 -15.13
N ILE A 27 26.93 -19.94 -15.35
CA ILE A 27 27.41 -18.65 -14.83
C ILE A 27 26.60 -17.49 -15.42
N LEU A 28 26.26 -17.54 -16.71
CA LEU A 28 25.44 -16.50 -17.36
C LEU A 28 24.01 -16.46 -16.80
N VAL A 29 23.36 -17.62 -16.62
CA VAL A 29 22.02 -17.69 -16.03
C VAL A 29 22.06 -17.20 -14.57
N TRP A 30 23.07 -17.60 -13.81
CA TRP A 30 23.23 -17.22 -12.41
C TRP A 30 23.50 -15.72 -12.23
N SER A 31 24.29 -15.10 -13.12
CA SER A 31 24.56 -13.66 -13.05
C SER A 31 23.30 -12.83 -13.35
N ILE A 32 22.49 -13.23 -14.35
CA ILE A 32 21.19 -12.61 -14.64
C ILE A 32 20.25 -12.75 -13.44
N TYR A 33 20.23 -13.94 -12.81
CA TYR A 33 19.42 -14.17 -11.62
C TYR A 33 19.83 -13.26 -10.45
N ILE A 34 21.13 -13.15 -10.13
CA ILE A 34 21.63 -12.25 -9.07
C ILE A 34 21.30 -10.79 -9.37
N ALA A 35 21.45 -10.34 -10.62
CA ALA A 35 21.12 -8.97 -11.00
C ALA A 35 19.64 -8.66 -10.73
N ASN A 36 18.73 -9.55 -11.13
CA ASN A 36 17.29 -9.42 -10.87
C ASN A 36 16.96 -9.49 -9.37
N PHE A 37 17.64 -10.37 -8.62
CA PHE A 37 17.46 -10.49 -7.18
C PHE A 37 17.87 -9.22 -6.44
N ASN A 38 19.01 -8.61 -6.82
CA ASN A 38 19.50 -7.38 -6.19
C ASN A 38 18.56 -6.19 -6.40
N LEU A 39 17.89 -6.11 -7.56
CA LEU A 39 16.88 -5.07 -7.82
C LEU A 39 15.67 -5.24 -6.91
N LYS A 40 15.12 -6.45 -6.80
CA LYS A 40 13.98 -6.74 -5.89
C LYS A 40 14.36 -6.56 -4.42
N ALA A 41 15.59 -6.93 -4.04
CA ALA A 41 16.10 -6.76 -2.69
C ALA A 41 16.23 -5.29 -2.30
N LYS A 42 16.54 -4.39 -3.24
CA LYS A 42 16.59 -2.95 -2.96
C LYS A 42 15.23 -2.40 -2.57
N GLU A 43 14.19 -2.72 -3.36
CA GLU A 43 12.84 -2.24 -3.08
C GLU A 43 12.31 -2.77 -1.74
N SER A 44 12.54 -4.06 -1.45
CA SER A 44 12.17 -4.66 -0.16
C SER A 44 12.90 -4.01 1.02
N LYS A 45 14.20 -3.71 0.88
CA LYS A 45 14.97 -3.02 1.92
C LYS A 45 14.40 -1.64 2.25
N GLU A 46 13.98 -0.88 1.26
CA GLU A 46 13.38 0.45 1.48
C GLU A 46 12.00 0.33 2.16
N VAL A 47 11.20 -0.70 1.85
CA VAL A 47 9.91 -0.96 2.55
C VAL A 47 10.16 -1.26 4.01
N GLU A 48 11.07 -2.20 4.30
CA GLU A 48 11.35 -2.62 5.67
C GLU A 48 12.06 -1.53 6.48
N ALA A 49 12.92 -0.73 5.87
CA ALA A 49 13.56 0.41 6.54
C ALA A 49 12.53 1.45 6.98
N CYS A 50 11.62 1.85 6.09
CA CYS A 50 10.52 2.76 6.45
C CYS A 50 9.64 2.15 7.54
N ARG A 51 9.23 0.87 7.39
CA ARG A 51 8.41 0.18 8.39
C ARG A 51 9.09 0.11 9.76
N PHE A 52 10.38 -0.19 9.79
CA PHE A 52 11.16 -0.23 11.03
C PHE A 52 11.28 1.15 11.66
N SER A 53 11.43 2.21 10.87
CA SER A 53 11.42 3.60 11.36
C SER A 53 10.07 3.97 11.98
N VAL A 54 8.96 3.64 11.34
CA VAL A 54 7.60 3.84 11.88
C VAL A 54 7.39 3.04 13.17
N PHE A 55 7.82 1.78 13.19
CA PHE A 55 7.72 0.90 14.35
C PHE A 55 8.52 1.44 15.54
N ARG A 56 9.79 1.76 15.35
CA ARG A 56 10.66 2.35 16.39
C ARG A 56 10.09 3.65 16.93
N ASN A 57 9.57 4.52 16.06
CA ASN A 57 8.91 5.75 16.47
C ASN A 57 7.67 5.50 17.33
N SER A 58 6.90 4.47 16.98
CA SER A 58 5.71 4.09 17.75
C SER A 58 6.07 3.53 19.13
N GLU A 59 7.11 2.68 19.21
CA GLU A 59 7.61 2.14 20.49
C GLU A 59 8.18 3.23 21.40
N LEU A 60 9.04 4.10 20.87
CA LEU A 60 9.61 5.22 21.64
C LEU A 60 8.51 6.12 22.21
N ARG A 61 7.44 6.36 21.44
CA ARG A 61 6.30 7.14 21.92
C ARG A 61 5.50 6.42 23.00
N ALA A 62 5.28 5.12 22.86
CA ALA A 62 4.65 4.34 23.92
C ALA A 62 5.48 4.41 25.23
N GLU A 63 6.80 4.38 25.13
CA GLU A 63 7.71 4.56 26.27
C GLU A 63 7.62 5.97 26.86
N ILE A 64 7.62 7.02 26.04
CA ILE A 64 7.44 8.41 26.48
C ILE A 64 6.13 8.58 27.24
N LEU A 65 5.02 8.04 26.71
CA LEU A 65 3.71 8.09 27.37
C LEU A 65 3.77 7.36 28.73
N ALA A 66 4.36 6.16 28.78
CA ALA A 66 4.52 5.43 30.04
C ALA A 66 5.36 6.19 31.07
N LYS A 67 6.44 6.87 30.67
CA LYS A 67 7.26 7.70 31.57
C LYS A 67 6.53 8.97 32.02
N LYS A 68 5.72 9.58 31.15
CA LYS A 68 4.88 10.74 31.49
C LYS A 68 3.87 10.41 32.60
N PHE A 69 3.31 9.20 32.61
CA PHE A 69 2.41 8.74 33.68
C PHE A 69 3.05 8.70 35.08
N ILE A 70 4.37 8.53 35.16
CA ILE A 70 5.13 8.54 36.43
C ILE A 70 5.81 9.89 36.72
N GLY A 71 5.47 10.94 35.96
CA GLY A 71 6.00 12.29 36.15
C GLY A 71 7.45 12.47 35.67
N LEU A 72 7.96 11.57 34.83
CA LEU A 72 9.27 11.74 34.20
C LEU A 72 9.10 12.46 32.85
N GLU A 73 9.73 13.62 32.72
CA GLU A 73 9.81 14.34 31.45
C GLU A 73 10.96 13.78 30.60
N ILE A 74 10.63 13.22 29.43
CA ILE A 74 11.63 12.86 28.42
C ILE A 74 11.70 14.00 27.40
N PRO A 75 12.90 14.49 27.05
CA PRO A 75 13.03 15.50 26.02
C PRO A 75 12.55 14.98 24.65
N SER A 76 11.60 15.69 24.03
CA SER A 76 11.02 15.35 22.73
C SER A 76 12.02 15.32 21.57
N SER A 77 13.25 15.81 21.77
CA SER A 77 14.32 15.84 20.76
C SER A 77 14.87 14.46 20.39
N GLU A 78 14.50 13.41 21.12
CA GLU A 78 14.94 12.04 20.83
C GLU A 78 14.06 11.30 19.82
N ILE A 79 12.91 11.88 19.43
CA ILE A 79 12.03 11.28 18.43
C ILE A 79 12.65 11.48 17.05
N ALA A 80 13.26 10.43 16.52
CA ALA A 80 13.83 10.42 15.18
C ALA A 80 12.74 10.70 14.12
N ALA A 81 13.06 11.49 13.09
CA ALA A 81 12.15 11.69 11.98
C ALA A 81 11.81 10.34 11.31
N ILE A 82 10.54 10.18 10.92
CA ILE A 82 10.10 9.01 10.15
C ILE A 82 10.57 9.20 8.71
N GLU A 83 11.60 8.46 8.33
CA GLU A 83 12.13 8.45 6.96
C GLU A 83 11.41 7.39 6.12
N CYS A 84 10.46 7.83 5.30
CA CYS A 84 9.70 6.96 4.41
C CYS A 84 9.71 7.57 3.00
N PRO A 85 10.72 7.24 2.18
CA PRO A 85 10.89 7.89 0.89
C PRO A 85 9.70 7.60 -0.02
N LYS A 86 9.15 8.67 -0.59
CA LYS A 86 8.09 8.58 -1.59
C LYS A 86 8.58 7.87 -2.84
N ARG A 87 7.77 6.95 -3.35
CA ARG A 87 8.10 6.14 -4.53
C ARG A 87 7.32 6.59 -5.75
N LYS A 88 7.77 6.16 -6.93
CA LYS A 88 7.05 6.38 -8.19
C LYS A 88 6.59 5.04 -8.74
N LEU A 89 5.30 4.93 -9.04
CA LEU A 89 4.70 3.81 -9.73
C LEU A 89 4.31 4.28 -11.14
N LEU A 90 5.10 3.90 -12.14
CA LEU A 90 4.81 4.20 -13.54
C LEU A 90 4.13 3.00 -14.20
N ILE A 91 2.83 3.10 -14.43
CA ILE A 91 2.05 2.07 -15.13
C ILE A 91 2.22 2.27 -16.63
N ASP A 92 2.98 1.38 -17.25
CA ASP A 92 3.18 1.34 -18.69
C ASP A 92 2.86 -0.04 -19.30
N THR A 93 2.91 -0.12 -20.62
CA THR A 93 2.60 -1.36 -21.36
C THR A 93 3.64 -2.46 -21.21
N LYS A 94 4.85 -2.15 -20.72
CA LYS A 94 5.95 -3.08 -20.43
C LYS A 94 5.85 -3.63 -19.02
N MET A 95 5.55 -2.79 -18.04
CA MET A 95 5.30 -3.20 -16.65
C MET A 95 4.16 -4.23 -16.60
N THR A 96 3.12 -3.99 -17.39
CA THR A 96 1.96 -4.88 -17.50
C THR A 96 2.15 -6.03 -18.49
N SER A 97 3.31 -6.19 -19.14
CA SER A 97 3.48 -7.19 -20.20
C SER A 97 3.52 -8.63 -19.71
N ALA A 98 3.74 -8.83 -18.41
CA ALA A 98 3.69 -10.15 -17.79
C ALA A 98 2.26 -10.70 -17.66
N TYR A 99 1.25 -9.83 -17.81
CA TYR A 99 -0.15 -10.19 -17.71
C TYR A 99 -0.78 -10.28 -19.09
N GLU A 100 -1.61 -11.31 -19.29
CA GLU A 100 -2.42 -11.45 -20.51
C GLU A 100 -3.40 -10.27 -20.64
N ASP A 101 -4.06 -9.94 -19.52
CA ASP A 101 -4.86 -8.73 -19.38
C ASP A 101 -4.02 -7.61 -18.73
N LYS A 102 -3.70 -6.58 -19.51
CA LYS A 102 -2.92 -5.43 -19.04
C LYS A 102 -3.70 -4.55 -18.06
N GLU A 103 -5.02 -4.52 -18.17
CA GLU A 103 -5.87 -3.78 -17.22
C GLU A 103 -5.80 -4.44 -15.84
N PHE A 104 -5.89 -5.78 -15.81
CA PHE A 104 -5.64 -6.58 -14.62
C PHE A 104 -4.25 -6.30 -14.03
N GLY A 105 -3.19 -6.32 -14.85
CA GLY A 105 -1.83 -6.02 -14.38
C GLY A 105 -1.68 -4.62 -13.78
N ALA A 106 -2.33 -3.60 -14.37
CA ALA A 106 -2.33 -2.25 -13.81
C ALA A 106 -3.03 -2.19 -12.44
N LYS A 107 -4.21 -2.83 -12.31
CA LYS A 107 -4.93 -2.91 -11.04
C LYS A 107 -4.12 -3.65 -9.98
N ASP A 108 -3.46 -4.75 -10.34
CA ASP A 108 -2.62 -5.53 -9.42
C ASP A 108 -1.47 -4.68 -8.86
N HIS A 109 -0.77 -3.95 -9.73
CA HIS A 109 0.31 -3.06 -9.28
C HIS A 109 -0.16 -1.91 -8.38
N ILE A 110 -1.32 -1.31 -8.66
CA ILE A 110 -1.89 -0.26 -7.80
C ILE A 110 -2.31 -0.85 -6.45
N ALA A 111 -2.99 -2.00 -6.45
CA ALA A 111 -3.41 -2.70 -5.24
C ALA A 111 -2.22 -3.11 -4.36
N GLU A 112 -1.14 -3.61 -4.98
CA GLU A 112 0.08 -3.97 -4.29
C GLU A 112 0.78 -2.74 -3.68
N ALA A 113 0.82 -1.62 -4.39
CA ALA A 113 1.34 -0.36 -3.85
C ALA A 113 0.50 0.14 -2.66
N MET A 114 -0.82 0.01 -2.70
CA MET A 114 -1.69 0.29 -1.55
C MET A 114 -1.41 -0.64 -0.36
N ARG A 115 -1.25 -1.94 -0.61
CA ARG A 115 -0.89 -2.95 0.41
C ARG A 115 0.44 -2.63 1.07
N LEU A 116 1.46 -2.30 0.28
CA LEU A 116 2.80 -1.94 0.77
C LEU A 116 2.77 -0.66 1.60
N CYS A 117 2.01 0.36 1.16
CA CYS A 117 1.79 1.57 1.95
C CYS A 117 1.16 1.22 3.31
N TRP A 118 0.08 0.43 3.33
CA TRP A 118 -0.56 0.01 4.59
C TRP A 118 0.41 -0.75 5.51
N TYR A 119 1.21 -1.64 4.92
CA TYR A 119 2.21 -2.44 5.63
C TYR A 119 3.32 -1.60 6.26
N GLN A 120 3.84 -0.60 5.55
CA GLN A 120 4.85 0.33 6.05
C GLN A 120 4.38 1.05 7.32
N TRP A 121 3.10 1.41 7.35
CA TRP A 121 2.47 2.09 8.48
C TRP A 121 1.90 1.12 9.54
N GLY A 122 2.35 -0.14 9.54
CA GLY A 122 1.99 -1.11 10.57
C GLY A 122 0.54 -1.59 10.51
N ARG A 123 -0.12 -1.44 9.36
CA ARG A 123 -1.50 -1.86 9.10
C ARG A 123 -2.50 -1.24 10.09
N GLY A 124 -2.30 0.03 10.42
CA GLY A 124 -3.19 0.76 11.35
C GLY A 124 -3.06 0.37 12.83
N LYS A 125 -2.14 -0.55 13.18
CA LYS A 125 -1.90 -0.97 14.56
C LYS A 125 -0.88 -0.11 15.30
N LEU A 126 -0.18 0.75 14.57
CA LEU A 126 0.87 1.60 15.11
C LEU A 126 0.36 3.03 15.27
N SER A 127 0.77 3.66 16.37
CA SER A 127 0.53 5.08 16.63
C SER A 127 1.84 5.85 16.66
N PRO A 128 2.35 6.24 15.49
CA PRO A 128 3.61 6.98 15.42
C PRO A 128 3.44 8.46 15.79
N PHE A 129 2.28 8.91 16.28
CA PHE A 129 1.99 10.30 16.64
C PHE A 129 1.54 10.43 18.10
N ASP A 130 1.80 11.60 18.68
CA ASP A 130 1.43 11.96 20.05
C ASP A 130 -0.02 12.46 20.04
N GLU A 131 -0.73 12.34 21.16
CA GLU A 131 -2.07 12.88 21.33
C GLU A 131 -2.10 14.39 21.04
N SER A 132 -1.02 15.10 21.41
CA SER A 132 -0.83 16.52 21.14
C SER A 132 -0.80 16.87 19.63
N PHE A 133 -0.40 15.92 18.77
CA PHE A 133 -0.47 16.09 17.32
C PHE A 133 -1.92 16.29 16.86
N PHE A 134 -2.88 15.62 17.52
CA PHE A 134 -4.30 15.69 17.18
C PHE A 134 -5.05 16.82 17.88
N ASP A 135 -4.43 17.58 18.77
CA ASP A 135 -5.06 18.74 19.42
C ASP A 135 -5.21 19.95 18.49
N SER A 136 -4.48 19.94 17.37
CA SER A 136 -4.46 21.03 16.39
C SER A 136 -5.41 20.84 15.19
N LYS A 137 -6.41 19.95 15.28
CA LYS A 137 -7.28 19.50 14.16
C LYS A 137 -6.51 18.88 12.99
N ASN A 138 -5.25 18.50 13.22
CA ASN A 138 -4.36 18.08 12.15
C ASN A 138 -4.61 16.61 11.79
N LYS A 139 -4.78 16.37 10.49
CA LYS A 139 -4.73 15.05 9.88
C LYS A 139 -3.28 14.73 9.58
N PHE A 140 -2.85 13.51 9.85
CA PHE A 140 -1.55 13.06 9.35
C PHE A 140 -1.74 12.50 7.94
N CYS A 141 -0.88 12.90 6.99
CA CYS A 141 -0.82 12.29 5.66
C CYS A 141 0.63 11.94 5.31
N ALA A 142 0.85 10.73 4.82
CA ALA A 142 2.11 10.30 4.23
C ALA A 142 1.88 9.72 2.84
N VAL A 143 2.50 10.32 1.82
CA VAL A 143 2.41 9.82 0.44
C VAL A 143 3.45 8.72 0.25
N CYS A 144 2.98 7.49 0.09
CA CYS A 144 3.81 6.32 -0.16
C CYS A 144 4.24 6.23 -1.63
N TYR A 145 3.31 6.47 -2.57
CA TYR A 145 3.56 6.38 -4.01
C TYR A 145 2.92 7.54 -4.78
N ASP A 146 3.65 8.08 -5.76
CA ASP A 146 3.11 8.81 -6.90
C ASP A 146 2.80 7.82 -8.02
N VAL A 147 1.53 7.68 -8.39
CA VAL A 147 1.07 6.80 -9.47
C VAL A 147 0.88 7.62 -10.73
N LYS A 148 1.56 7.21 -11.80
CA LYS A 148 1.47 7.83 -13.13
C LYS A 148 1.20 6.77 -14.18
N PHE A 149 0.46 7.14 -15.20
CA PHE A 149 0.20 6.29 -16.36
C PHE A 149 0.98 6.82 -17.55
N ASP A 150 1.66 5.94 -18.28
CA ASP A 150 2.31 6.30 -19.52
C ASP A 150 1.29 6.59 -20.63
N ASP A 151 1.58 7.57 -21.49
CA ASP A 151 0.69 7.98 -22.57
C ASP A 151 0.26 6.81 -23.49
N SER A 152 1.15 5.84 -23.71
CA SER A 152 0.83 4.65 -24.51
C SER A 152 -0.20 3.76 -23.84
N PHE A 153 -0.15 3.68 -22.51
CA PHE A 153 -1.12 2.94 -21.71
C PHE A 153 -2.46 3.69 -21.68
N SER A 154 -2.46 4.98 -21.35
CA SER A 154 -3.69 5.78 -21.21
C SER A 154 -4.47 5.92 -22.52
N ARG A 155 -3.79 5.98 -23.68
CA ARG A 155 -4.45 5.96 -25.00
C ARG A 155 -5.21 4.66 -25.27
N LYS A 156 -4.73 3.53 -24.73
CA LYS A 156 -5.36 2.21 -24.93
C LYS A 156 -6.41 1.90 -23.87
N TYR A 157 -6.16 2.32 -22.64
CA TYR A 157 -7.00 2.08 -21.48
C TYR A 157 -7.32 3.43 -20.83
N ALA A 158 -8.34 4.13 -21.33
CA ALA A 158 -8.68 5.47 -20.83
C ALA A 158 -9.14 5.44 -19.35
N LYS A 159 -9.69 4.30 -18.91
CA LYS A 159 -10.18 4.08 -17.56
C LYS A 159 -9.85 2.67 -17.09
N LEU A 160 -9.64 2.51 -15.78
CA LEU A 160 -9.61 1.21 -15.11
C LEU A 160 -10.88 1.08 -14.27
N ASP A 161 -11.87 0.34 -14.77
CA ASP A 161 -13.16 0.20 -14.11
C ASP A 161 -13.16 -0.98 -13.13
N ASN A 162 -14.05 -1.00 -12.15
CA ASN A 162 -14.22 -2.09 -11.19
C ASN A 162 -12.95 -2.37 -10.35
N PHE A 163 -12.20 -1.33 -9.96
CA PHE A 163 -10.98 -1.48 -9.16
C PHE A 163 -11.26 -1.95 -7.74
N LEU A 164 -12.33 -1.49 -7.09
CA LEU A 164 -12.74 -1.98 -5.79
C LEU A 164 -13.18 -3.44 -5.86
N ASN A 165 -13.91 -3.81 -6.92
CA ASN A 165 -14.23 -5.22 -7.15
C ASN A 165 -12.96 -6.07 -7.30
N PHE A 166 -11.91 -5.54 -7.96
CA PHE A 166 -10.60 -6.19 -8.00
C PHE A 166 -10.03 -6.38 -6.58
N LEU A 167 -10.02 -5.35 -5.74
CA LEU A 167 -9.53 -5.47 -4.35
C LEU A 167 -10.33 -6.51 -3.54
N ALA A 168 -11.61 -6.69 -3.85
CA ALA A 168 -12.50 -7.63 -3.19
C ALA A 168 -12.41 -9.08 -3.69
N GLN A 169 -11.84 -9.32 -4.87
CA GLN A 169 -11.76 -10.65 -5.47
C GLN A 169 -10.38 -11.29 -5.35
N TYR A 170 -9.31 -10.49 -5.45
CA TYR A 170 -7.95 -10.99 -5.54
C TYR A 170 -7.21 -10.99 -4.20
N ASN A 171 -6.39 -12.01 -3.99
CA ASN A 171 -5.58 -12.21 -2.78
C ASN A 171 -4.27 -11.44 -2.85
N VAL A 172 -3.80 -10.98 -1.69
CA VAL A 172 -2.43 -10.48 -1.54
C VAL A 172 -1.43 -11.62 -1.76
N PRO A 173 -0.25 -11.37 -2.36
CA PRO A 173 0.71 -12.42 -2.73
C PRO A 173 1.11 -13.36 -1.57
N ASP A 174 1.22 -12.84 -0.35
CA ASP A 174 1.83 -13.54 0.79
C ASP A 174 0.84 -14.02 1.87
N GLY A 175 -0.47 -13.78 1.70
CA GLY A 175 -1.39 -13.75 2.86
C GLY A 175 -2.64 -14.59 2.77
N GLY A 176 -2.95 -15.20 1.62
CA GLY A 176 -4.20 -15.93 1.40
C GLY A 176 -5.48 -15.12 1.63
N THR A 177 -5.35 -13.81 1.90
CA THR A 177 -6.41 -12.88 2.20
C THR A 177 -6.58 -11.89 1.07
N ARG A 178 -7.80 -11.42 0.84
CA ARG A 178 -8.11 -10.45 -0.21
C ARG A 178 -7.48 -9.09 0.11
N TYR A 179 -7.14 -8.31 -0.91
CA TYR A 179 -6.61 -6.95 -0.72
C TYR A 179 -7.53 -6.11 0.17
N ILE A 180 -8.85 -6.18 -0.07
CA ILE A 180 -9.82 -5.41 0.73
C ILE A 180 -9.79 -5.80 2.21
N ASN A 181 -9.66 -7.09 2.53
CA ASN A 181 -9.58 -7.58 3.90
C ASN A 181 -8.27 -7.18 4.55
N TYR A 182 -7.19 -7.19 3.78
CA TYR A 182 -5.88 -6.75 4.25
C TYR A 182 -5.85 -5.26 4.61
N LEU A 183 -6.44 -4.42 3.76
CA LEU A 183 -6.46 -2.96 3.92
C LEU A 183 -7.45 -2.48 4.99
N THR A 184 -8.46 -3.29 5.32
CA THR A 184 -9.46 -2.99 6.36
C THR A 184 -9.23 -3.75 7.67
N ASN A 185 -8.28 -4.69 7.69
CA ASN A 185 -8.12 -5.71 8.74
C ASN A 185 -9.43 -6.46 9.09
N SER A 186 -10.42 -6.49 8.18
CA SER A 186 -11.73 -7.11 8.41
C SER A 186 -11.90 -8.38 7.59
N ASN A 187 -12.57 -9.39 8.16
CA ASN A 187 -12.93 -10.62 7.44
C ASN A 187 -14.33 -10.54 6.77
N HIS A 188 -15.08 -9.45 6.95
CA HIS A 188 -16.52 -9.38 6.66
C HIS A 188 -16.90 -8.62 5.37
N THR A 189 -15.96 -8.36 4.47
CA THR A 189 -16.16 -7.37 3.40
C THR A 189 -16.97 -7.85 2.18
N TRP A 190 -17.32 -9.13 2.06
CA TRP A 190 -18.08 -9.59 0.90
C TRP A 190 -19.51 -9.03 0.84
N GLU A 191 -20.08 -8.66 2.00
CA GLU A 191 -21.40 -8.04 2.10
C GLU A 191 -21.36 -6.55 1.68
N ILE A 192 -20.22 -5.89 1.90
CA ILE A 192 -19.99 -4.47 1.60
C ILE A 192 -20.05 -4.22 0.08
N THR A 193 -19.60 -5.16 -0.75
CA THR A 193 -19.59 -4.98 -2.22
C THR A 193 -20.92 -5.33 -2.90
N GLN A 194 -21.78 -6.15 -2.29
CA GLN A 194 -23.08 -6.56 -2.86
C GLN A 194 -24.15 -5.47 -2.70
N GLU A 195 -24.17 -4.75 -1.57
CA GLU A 195 -25.20 -3.74 -1.31
C GLU A 195 -24.88 -2.37 -1.92
N MET A 196 -23.61 -2.07 -2.15
CA MET A 196 -23.20 -0.82 -2.75
C MET A 196 -23.14 -0.96 -4.27
N LYS A 197 -24.13 -0.40 -4.96
CA LYS A 197 -24.09 -0.10 -6.41
C LYS A 197 -22.99 0.94 -6.71
N LEU A 198 -21.72 0.59 -6.49
CA LEU A 198 -20.52 1.43 -6.63
C LEU A 198 -20.08 1.60 -8.09
N GLN A 199 -20.83 1.06 -9.06
CA GLN A 199 -20.48 1.11 -10.48
C GLN A 199 -20.21 2.53 -11.00
N PHE A 200 -20.79 3.57 -10.40
CA PHE A 200 -20.60 4.94 -10.85
C PHE A 200 -19.30 5.60 -10.37
N ILE A 201 -18.56 4.94 -9.47
CA ILE A 201 -17.51 5.58 -8.67
C ILE A 201 -16.27 4.69 -8.52
N ASP A 202 -16.30 3.55 -9.21
CA ASP A 202 -15.22 2.57 -9.24
C ASP A 202 -14.47 2.60 -10.58
N SER A 203 -14.01 3.78 -10.98
CA SER A 203 -13.22 4.00 -12.20
C SER A 203 -12.00 4.88 -11.93
N ILE A 204 -10.83 4.48 -12.41
CA ILE A 204 -9.59 5.28 -12.36
C ILE A 204 -9.35 5.87 -13.75
N ASP A 205 -9.34 7.19 -13.89
CA ASP A 205 -9.04 7.89 -15.15
C ASP A 205 -7.53 7.91 -15.38
N THR A 206 -7.05 7.12 -16.35
CA THR A 206 -5.61 6.96 -16.60
C THR A 206 -4.98 8.20 -17.23
N SER A 207 -5.74 9.24 -17.55
CA SER A 207 -5.19 10.54 -17.97
C SER A 207 -4.71 11.41 -16.79
N LYS A 208 -4.93 10.97 -15.54
CA LYS A 208 -4.60 11.73 -14.33
C LYS A 208 -3.46 11.10 -13.54
N ASP A 209 -2.74 11.95 -12.82
CA ASP A 209 -1.78 11.53 -11.79
C ASP A 209 -2.53 11.26 -10.48
N TYR A 210 -2.14 10.19 -9.79
CA TYR A 210 -2.68 9.81 -8.49
C TYR A 210 -1.57 9.69 -7.46
N ALA A 211 -1.94 9.68 -6.19
CA ALA A 211 -1.08 9.39 -5.07
C ALA A 211 -1.72 8.32 -4.19
N ILE A 212 -0.90 7.36 -3.78
CA ILE A 212 -1.25 6.42 -2.72
C ILE A 212 -0.68 6.95 -1.42
N LEU A 213 -1.54 7.16 -0.45
CA LEU A 213 -1.16 7.78 0.82
C LEU A 213 -1.80 7.08 2.00
N TYR A 214 -1.11 7.12 3.12
CA TYR A 214 -1.60 6.72 4.42
C TYR A 214 -2.08 7.96 5.18
N THR A 215 -3.26 7.89 5.79
CA THR A 215 -3.72 8.93 6.71
C THR A 215 -4.11 8.37 8.06
N ILE A 216 -3.90 9.17 9.11
CA ILE A 216 -4.53 8.96 10.42
C ILE A 216 -5.35 10.20 10.75
N ASP A 217 -6.62 10.00 11.05
CA ASP A 217 -7.52 11.02 11.55
C ASP A 217 -7.81 10.81 13.05
N LYS A 218 -8.04 11.91 13.78
CA LYS A 218 -8.51 11.87 15.16
C LYS A 218 -9.89 11.16 15.19
N PRO A 219 -10.10 10.20 16.11
CA PRO A 219 -11.37 9.51 16.22
C PRO A 219 -12.51 10.52 16.41
N GLY A 220 -13.60 10.35 15.65
CA GLY A 220 -14.80 11.21 15.70
C GLY A 220 -14.83 12.42 14.75
N THR A 221 -13.75 12.74 14.02
CA THR A 221 -13.70 13.94 13.13
C THR A 221 -14.08 13.65 11.67
N ILE A 222 -14.08 12.37 11.25
CA ILE A 222 -14.18 11.98 9.84
C ILE A 222 -15.50 12.36 9.18
N VAL A 223 -16.62 12.26 9.92
CA VAL A 223 -17.96 12.50 9.35
C VAL A 223 -18.12 13.94 8.85
N GLN A 224 -17.43 14.92 9.44
CA GLN A 224 -17.55 16.33 9.05
C GLN A 224 -16.63 16.75 7.89
N SER A 225 -15.46 16.12 7.74
CA SER A 225 -14.47 16.60 6.76
C SER A 225 -14.72 16.12 5.32
N MET A 226 -15.40 14.98 5.13
CA MET A 226 -15.77 14.48 3.80
C MET A 226 -17.19 14.90 3.38
N THR A 227 -17.98 15.52 4.27
CA THR A 227 -19.30 16.08 3.97
C THR A 227 -19.26 17.58 3.62
N GLY A 228 -18.09 18.23 3.72
CA GLY A 228 -17.85 19.57 3.18
C GLY A 228 -18.01 19.61 1.65
N ALA A 229 -18.29 20.80 1.11
CA ALA A 229 -18.95 21.13 -0.17
C ALA A 229 -18.55 20.37 -1.47
N GLY A 230 -17.51 19.52 -1.49
CA GLY A 230 -17.15 18.66 -2.62
C GLY A 230 -17.44 17.15 -2.45
N GLY A 231 -17.78 16.67 -1.24
CA GLY A 231 -17.85 15.23 -0.93
C GLY A 231 -19.21 14.66 -0.52
N ALA A 232 -20.27 15.48 -0.49
CA ALA A 232 -21.59 15.11 0.05
C ALA A 232 -22.38 14.05 -0.75
N ALA A 233 -21.91 13.59 -1.90
CA ALA A 233 -22.69 12.68 -2.74
C ALA A 233 -22.47 11.17 -2.46
N VAL A 234 -21.41 10.75 -1.75
CA VAL A 234 -20.97 9.33 -1.84
C VAL A 234 -20.58 8.60 -0.54
N GLY A 235 -20.02 9.26 0.47
CA GLY A 235 -19.23 8.52 1.47
C GLY A 235 -19.92 7.95 2.71
N THR A 236 -21.13 8.38 3.09
CA THR A 236 -21.61 8.17 4.47
C THR A 236 -22.62 7.03 4.67
N TYR A 237 -22.99 6.29 3.63
CA TYR A 237 -24.12 5.35 3.73
C TYR A 237 -23.79 3.92 4.22
N ALA A 238 -22.55 3.45 4.12
CA ALA A 238 -22.24 2.03 4.39
C ALA A 238 -21.66 1.74 5.78
N GLY A 239 -20.86 2.64 6.36
CA GLY A 239 -20.15 2.34 7.64
C GLY A 239 -21.05 2.36 8.89
N CYS A 240 -22.02 3.26 8.98
CA CYS A 240 -22.81 3.44 10.21
C CYS A 240 -24.16 2.70 10.22
N LYS A 241 -24.62 2.12 9.11
CA LYS A 241 -25.92 1.43 9.07
C LYS A 241 -25.93 0.07 9.77
N PHE A 242 -24.80 -0.64 9.81
CA PHE A 242 -24.71 -1.91 10.54
C PHE A 242 -24.64 -1.73 12.06
N GLY A 243 -24.13 -0.60 12.56
CA GLY A 243 -24.23 -0.26 13.98
C GLY A 243 -25.67 0.09 14.41
N GLY A 244 -26.46 0.67 13.50
CA GLY A 244 -27.83 1.13 13.79
C GLY A 244 -28.84 0.02 14.08
N LEU A 245 -28.67 -1.19 13.55
CA LEU A 245 -29.68 -2.26 13.72
C LEU A 245 -29.66 -2.94 15.10
N LEU A 246 -28.61 -2.72 15.91
CA LEU A 246 -28.50 -3.22 17.30
C LEU A 246 -28.73 -2.11 18.35
N THR A 247 -29.02 -0.88 17.93
CA THR A 247 -29.16 0.28 18.85
C THR A 247 -30.44 0.39 19.70
N PRO A 248 -31.58 -0.30 19.47
CA PRO A 248 -32.73 -0.04 20.33
C PRO A 248 -32.56 -0.54 21.78
N PHE A 249 -31.51 -1.34 22.08
CA PHE A 249 -31.34 -1.95 23.40
C PHE A 249 -30.25 -1.34 24.31
N LEU A 250 -29.34 -0.50 23.81
CA LEU A 250 -28.16 -0.05 24.59
C LEU A 250 -28.05 1.45 24.89
N GLY A 251 -29.05 2.26 24.52
CA GLY A 251 -29.09 3.68 24.87
C GLY A 251 -27.92 4.52 24.32
N PRO A 252 -27.82 5.81 24.67
CA PRO A 252 -26.91 6.78 24.07
C PRO A 252 -25.40 6.51 24.30
N LEU A 253 -25.04 5.48 25.07
CA LEU A 253 -23.65 5.07 25.30
C LEU A 253 -23.18 3.91 24.40
N GLY A 254 -24.09 3.28 23.63
CA GLY A 254 -23.79 2.07 22.84
C GLY A 254 -23.26 2.28 21.42
N VAL A 255 -23.19 3.52 20.91
CA VAL A 255 -22.88 3.80 19.49
C VAL A 255 -21.38 3.64 19.15
N VAL A 256 -20.49 3.62 20.16
CA VAL A 256 -19.04 3.67 19.91
C VAL A 256 -18.41 2.29 19.62
N ILE A 257 -19.06 1.19 20.00
CA ILE A 257 -18.41 -0.15 20.00
C ILE A 257 -18.63 -0.93 18.68
N GLY A 258 -19.56 -0.50 17.82
CA GLY A 258 -19.97 -1.28 16.63
C GLY A 258 -19.33 -0.93 15.29
N CYS A 259 -18.52 0.13 15.19
CA CYS A 259 -18.00 0.63 13.90
C CYS A 259 -16.62 0.11 13.49
N GLY A 260 -16.09 -0.94 14.15
CA GLY A 260 -14.79 -1.55 13.81
C GLY A 260 -14.69 -2.20 12.42
N GLY A 261 -15.76 -2.14 11.61
CA GLY A 261 -15.76 -2.61 10.23
C GLY A 261 -15.27 -1.50 9.30
N GLY A 262 -14.13 -1.73 8.65
CA GLY A 262 -13.52 -0.74 7.78
C GLY A 262 -14.46 -0.13 6.74
N PHE A 263 -14.31 1.17 6.49
CA PHE A 263 -15.11 1.90 5.51
C PHE A 263 -14.39 1.96 4.17
N VAL A 264 -15.17 1.82 3.09
CA VAL A 264 -14.71 2.04 1.71
C VAL A 264 -15.48 3.23 1.16
N ILE A 265 -14.76 4.28 0.79
CA ILE A 265 -15.35 5.44 0.11
C ILE A 265 -14.63 5.58 -1.24
N GLY A 266 -15.33 5.24 -2.33
CA GLY A 266 -14.92 5.60 -3.69
C GLY A 266 -15.55 6.93 -4.08
N GLY A 267 -14.82 7.80 -4.78
CA GLY A 267 -15.25 9.08 -5.34
C GLY A 267 -14.64 9.28 -6.72
N TYR A 268 -15.14 10.25 -7.50
CA TYR A 268 -14.46 10.69 -8.74
C TYR A 268 -12.98 11.05 -8.51
N TYR A 269 -12.65 11.46 -7.28
CA TYR A 269 -11.35 11.95 -6.87
C TYR A 269 -10.46 10.91 -6.18
N GLY A 270 -10.96 9.69 -5.91
CA GLY A 270 -10.15 8.63 -5.31
C GLY A 270 -10.89 7.62 -4.42
N TYR A 271 -10.13 6.70 -3.82
CA TYR A 271 -10.59 5.63 -2.93
C TYR A 271 -9.97 5.79 -1.55
N ALA A 272 -10.73 5.52 -0.49
CA ALA A 272 -10.23 5.42 0.88
C ALA A 272 -10.69 4.11 1.51
N ILE A 273 -9.75 3.37 2.11
CA ILE A 273 -9.98 2.07 2.74
C ILE A 273 -9.17 2.01 4.03
N GLY A 274 -9.80 1.69 5.16
CA GLY A 274 -9.10 1.59 6.44
C GLY A 274 -9.94 1.04 7.57
N GLU A 275 -9.41 1.07 8.78
CA GLU A 275 -10.04 0.57 10.01
C GLU A 275 -10.14 1.70 11.04
N THR A 276 -11.25 1.75 11.78
CA THR A 276 -11.37 2.61 12.95
C THR A 276 -10.80 1.90 14.17
N SER A 277 -9.76 2.46 14.79
CA SER A 277 -9.19 1.92 16.03
C SER A 277 -9.35 2.92 17.18
N LEU A 278 -9.21 2.45 18.43
CA LEU A 278 -9.16 3.34 19.61
C LEU A 278 -8.06 4.41 19.51
N VAL A 279 -7.05 4.17 18.67
CA VAL A 279 -5.88 5.04 18.50
C VAL A 279 -6.05 6.04 17.34
N GLY A 280 -7.14 5.92 16.59
CA GLY A 280 -7.44 6.74 15.42
C GLY A 280 -7.87 5.92 14.23
N ASP A 281 -8.47 6.62 13.28
CA ASP A 281 -8.99 6.02 12.05
C ASP A 281 -7.89 6.09 11.00
N SER A 282 -7.23 4.95 10.79
CA SER A 282 -6.12 4.83 9.87
C SER A 282 -6.60 4.22 8.56
N LYS A 283 -6.11 4.74 7.44
CA LYS A 283 -6.56 4.33 6.11
C LYS A 283 -5.49 4.55 5.05
N VAL A 284 -5.52 3.72 4.02
CA VAL A 284 -4.82 3.97 2.76
C VAL A 284 -5.81 4.49 1.74
N MET A 285 -5.39 5.53 1.03
CA MET A 285 -6.16 6.11 -0.05
C MET A 285 -5.38 6.11 -1.35
N LEU A 286 -6.11 6.02 -2.46
CA LEU A 286 -5.64 6.35 -3.79
C LEU A 286 -6.38 7.62 -4.22
N LEU A 287 -5.74 8.79 -4.18
CA LEU A 287 -6.37 10.08 -4.52
C LEU A 287 -5.72 10.70 -5.75
N GLN A 288 -6.50 11.43 -6.55
CA GLN A 288 -5.94 12.23 -7.63
C GLN A 288 -4.99 13.30 -7.04
N SER A 289 -3.78 13.44 -7.59
CA SER A 289 -2.74 14.29 -7.01
C SER A 289 -3.15 15.78 -6.89
N SER A 290 -4.06 16.25 -7.75
CA SER A 290 -4.58 17.63 -7.70
C SER A 290 -5.43 17.91 -6.46
N VAL A 291 -6.02 16.89 -5.84
CA VAL A 291 -6.96 17.01 -4.72
C VAL A 291 -6.25 16.90 -3.36
N LEU A 292 -4.97 16.50 -3.34
CA LEU A 292 -4.19 16.35 -2.11
C LEU A 292 -4.15 17.62 -1.25
N ARG A 293 -4.07 18.79 -1.90
CA ARG A 293 -4.05 20.09 -1.21
C ARG A 293 -5.38 20.40 -0.53
N GLU A 294 -6.49 20.03 -1.18
CA GLU A 294 -7.84 20.26 -0.64
C GLU A 294 -8.09 19.41 0.61
N HIS A 295 -7.39 18.28 0.75
CA HIS A 295 -7.47 17.42 1.93
C HIS A 295 -6.57 17.84 3.10
N GLY A 296 -5.87 18.97 2.99
CA GLY A 296 -4.95 19.45 4.04
C GLY A 296 -3.72 18.56 4.22
N CYS A 297 -3.40 17.72 3.23
CA CYS A 297 -2.18 16.92 3.21
C CYS A 297 -0.98 17.74 2.69
N ASP A 298 -0.91 19.03 3.06
CA ASP A 298 0.07 19.99 2.54
C ASP A 298 1.47 19.80 3.18
N VAL A 299 1.51 19.28 4.41
CA VAL A 299 2.74 18.91 5.11
C VAL A 299 3.06 17.45 4.82
N LEU A 300 3.62 17.21 3.64
CA LEU A 300 4.13 15.90 3.26
C LEU A 300 5.42 15.64 4.06
N TYR A 301 5.34 14.77 5.07
CA TYR A 301 6.56 14.14 5.60
C TYR A 301 7.17 13.30 4.47
N GLN A 302 8.37 13.69 4.03
CA GLN A 302 9.24 12.96 3.11
C GLN A 302 10.45 12.44 3.88
#